data_AF-M0QEN3-F1
#
_entry.id   AF-M0QEN3-F1
#
_cell.length_a   1.000
_cell.length_b   1.000
_cell.length_c   1.000
_cell.angle_alpha   90.00
_cell.angle_beta   90.00
_cell.angle_gamma   90.00
#
_symmetry.space_group_name_H-M   'P 1'
#
loop_
_entity.id
_entity.type
_entity.pdbx_description
1 polymer ?
#
loop_
_entity_poly.entity_id
_entity_poly.type
_entity_poly.pdbx_seq_one_letter_code
_entity_poly.pdbx_strand_id
1 'polypeptide(L)'
;MAAGIDLALWLFARVAGENRAKAVQLAIEYDPQPPFDSGSTVKASPSVIALATAGLLRESANTRQLAAAGGVLWDQAINRTRARRRRLGSRSPARTR
;
A
#
# COMPACT_ATOMS: atom_id res chain seq x y z
N MET A 1 6.77 10.31 3.78
CA MET A 1 6.29 10.94 2.53
C MET A 1 7.41 11.55 1.70
N ALA A 2 8.40 12.25 2.30
CA ALA A 2 9.50 12.91 1.56
C ALA A 2 10.24 12.01 0.55
N ALA A 3 10.57 10.77 0.93
CA ALA A 3 11.33 9.84 0.08
C ALA A 3 10.74 9.58 -1.33
N GLY A 4 9.42 9.73 -1.51
CA GLY A 4 8.80 9.56 -2.83
C GLY A 4 9.06 10.74 -3.78
N ILE A 5 9.13 11.96 -3.24
CA ILE A 5 9.41 13.17 -4.02
C ILE A 5 10.90 13.20 -4.39
N ASP A 6 11.78 12.85 -3.46
CA ASP A 6 13.22 12.71 -3.71
C ASP A 6 13.49 11.70 -4.85
N LEU A 7 12.83 10.54 -4.80
CA LEU A 7 12.94 9.53 -5.84
C LEU A 7 12.40 10.04 -7.19
N ALA A 8 11.27 10.74 -7.19
CA ALA A 8 10.68 11.29 -8.41
C ALA A 8 11.61 12.32 -9.06
N LEU A 9 12.19 13.24 -8.29
CA LEU A 9 13.16 14.22 -8.78
C LEU A 9 14.42 13.56 -9.31
N TRP A 10 14.93 12.52 -8.62
CA TRP A 10 16.08 11.74 -9.08
C TRP A 10 15.81 11.03 -10.41
N LEU A 11 14.66 10.35 -10.53
CA LEU A 11 14.25 9.70 -11.78
C LEU A 11 14.05 10.73 -12.90
N PHE A 12 13.44 11.86 -12.59
CA PHE A 12 13.22 12.93 -13.56
C PHE A 12 14.53 13.51 -14.07
N ALA A 13 15.53 13.71 -13.20
CA ALA A 13 16.88 14.10 -13.61
C ALA A 13 17.52 13.08 -14.56
N ARG A 14 17.29 11.78 -14.34
CA ARG A 14 17.82 10.71 -15.19
C ARG A 14 17.20 10.66 -16.58
N VAL A 15 15.92 11.02 -16.70
CA VAL A 15 15.14 10.97 -17.95
C VAL A 15 15.19 12.30 -18.71
N ALA A 16 15.03 13.42 -18.01
CA ALA A 16 14.85 14.75 -18.59
C ALA A 16 16.05 15.69 -18.40
N GLY A 17 17.07 15.26 -17.65
CA GLY A 17 18.27 16.03 -17.34
C GLY A 17 18.16 16.85 -16.05
N GLU A 18 19.30 17.12 -15.45
CA GLU A 18 19.42 17.74 -14.13
C GLU A 18 18.82 19.15 -14.05
N ASN A 19 19.04 19.99 -15.06
CA ASN A 19 18.52 21.37 -15.08
C ASN A 19 16.97 21.40 -15.05
N ARG A 20 16.32 20.45 -15.73
CA ARG A 20 14.85 20.35 -15.70
C ARG A 20 14.36 19.85 -14.35
N ALA A 21 15.07 18.91 -13.72
CA ALA A 21 14.74 18.47 -12.36
C ALA A 21 14.86 19.60 -11.34
N LYS A 22 15.93 20.41 -11.40
CA LYS A 22 16.10 21.61 -10.56
C LYS A 22 14.99 22.65 -10.79
N ALA A 23 14.59 22.86 -12.04
CA ALA A 23 13.48 23.75 -12.37
C ALA A 23 12.15 23.26 -11.78
N VAL A 24 11.88 21.94 -11.87
CA VAL A 24 10.69 21.34 -11.23
C VAL A 24 10.77 21.50 -9.71
N GLN A 25 11.90 21.17 -9.10
CA GLN A 25 12.11 21.32 -7.66
C GLN A 25 11.80 22.75 -7.19
N LEU A 26 12.28 23.77 -7.92
CA LEU A 26 11.98 25.17 -7.65
C LEU A 26 10.50 25.51 -7.88
N ALA A 27 9.91 25.03 -8.98
CA ALA A 27 8.52 25.33 -9.34
C ALA A 27 7.50 24.80 -8.33
N ILE A 28 7.83 23.74 -7.60
CA ILE A 28 7.02 23.21 -6.50
C ILE A 28 7.51 23.65 -5.11
N GLU A 29 8.50 24.55 -5.06
CA GLU A 29 9.14 25.06 -3.83
C GLU A 29 9.58 23.94 -2.87
N TYR A 30 10.15 22.87 -3.43
CA TYR A 30 10.55 21.71 -2.63
C TYR A 30 11.88 21.95 -1.90
N ASP A 31 11.77 22.48 -0.69
CA ASP A 31 12.83 22.61 0.32
C ASP A 31 12.39 21.98 1.66
N PRO A 32 12.47 20.64 1.80
CA PRO A 32 12.01 19.99 3.02
C PRO A 32 12.93 20.32 4.21
N GLN A 33 12.38 21.00 5.22
CA GLN A 33 13.02 21.25 6.52
C GLN A 33 12.22 20.58 7.66
N PRO A 34 12.47 19.28 7.95
CA PRO A 34 11.78 18.60 9.03
C PRO A 34 12.16 19.23 10.39
N PRO A 35 11.18 19.55 11.26
CA PRO A 35 11.46 20.12 12.58
C PRO A 35 12.07 19.12 13.58
N PHE A 36 12.06 17.82 13.26
CA PHE A 36 12.56 16.75 14.12
C PHE A 36 13.50 15.82 13.36
N ASP A 37 14.63 15.46 13.96
CA ASP A 37 15.59 14.51 13.37
C ASP A 37 15.29 13.05 13.78
N SER A 38 14.07 12.60 13.53
CA SER A 38 13.63 11.21 13.85
C SER A 38 13.11 10.46 12.63
N GLY A 39 13.51 10.89 11.42
CA GLY A 39 13.07 10.30 10.16
C GLY A 39 13.64 8.90 9.86
N SER A 40 14.54 8.37 10.68
CA SER A 40 15.07 7.00 10.57
C SER A 40 15.41 6.42 11.94
N THR A 41 15.45 5.08 12.04
CA THR A 41 15.79 4.37 13.29
C THR A 41 17.22 4.61 13.77
N VAL A 42 18.12 5.00 12.86
CA VAL A 42 19.50 5.34 13.21
C VAL A 42 19.59 6.69 13.94
N LYS A 43 18.64 7.61 13.69
CA LYS A 43 18.63 8.97 14.24
C LYS A 43 17.65 9.15 15.40
N ALA A 44 16.58 8.36 15.40
CA ALA A 44 15.56 8.41 16.45
C ALA A 44 16.08 7.84 17.78
N SER A 45 15.61 8.41 18.90
CA SER A 45 15.90 7.87 20.23
C SER A 45 15.21 6.51 20.44
N PRO A 46 15.74 5.63 21.32
CA PRO A 46 15.09 4.34 21.63
C PRO A 46 13.64 4.50 22.10
N SER A 47 13.34 5.55 22.85
CA SER A 47 11.98 5.84 23.33
C SER A 47 11.00 6.19 22.20
N VAL A 48 11.44 6.97 21.21
CA VAL A 48 10.64 7.34 20.04
C VAL A 48 10.40 6.11 19.16
N ILE A 49 11.42 5.26 18.98
CA ILE A 49 11.29 4.00 18.25
C ILE A 49 10.25 3.11 18.93
N ALA A 50 10.37 2.89 20.25
CA ALA A 50 9.42 2.08 21.01
C ALA A 50 7.98 2.61 20.91
N LEU A 51 7.81 3.93 21.00
CA LEU A 51 6.51 4.59 20.84
C LEU A 51 5.92 4.36 19.44
N ALA A 52 6.72 4.56 18.39
CA ALA A 52 6.28 4.35 17.01
C ALA A 52 5.90 2.89 16.74
N THR A 53 6.70 1.94 17.21
CA THR A 53 6.42 0.51 17.09
C THR A 53 5.14 0.12 17.83
N ALA A 54 4.95 0.60 19.06
CA ALA A 54 3.73 0.33 19.83
C ALA A 54 2.47 0.87 19.15
N GLY A 55 2.56 2.07 18.57
CA GLY A 55 1.47 2.68 17.79
C GLY A 55 1.08 1.83 16.58
N LEU A 56 2.06 1.42 15.77
CA LEU A 56 1.84 0.57 14.59
C LEU A 56 1.21 -0.77 14.97
N LEU A 57 1.71 -1.43 16.01
CA LEU A 57 1.16 -2.71 16.49
C LEU A 57 -0.30 -2.57 16.91
N ARG A 58 -0.63 -1.51 17.66
CA ARG A 58 -2.00 -1.25 18.09
C ARG A 58 -2.95 -1.05 16.92
N GLU A 59 -2.52 -0.33 15.89
CA GLU A 59 -3.33 -0.08 14.70
C GLU A 59 -3.50 -1.34 13.84
N SER A 60 -2.48 -2.19 13.75
CA SER A 60 -2.56 -3.48 13.08
C SER A 60 -3.45 -4.50 13.79
N ALA A 61 -3.58 -4.39 15.12
CA ALA A 61 -4.45 -5.25 15.94
C ALA A 61 -5.93 -4.82 15.91
N ASN A 62 -6.28 -3.82 15.09
CA ASN A 62 -7.62 -3.24 15.07
C ASN A 62 -8.65 -4.23 14.50
N THR A 63 -9.69 -4.52 15.29
CA THR A 63 -10.70 -5.55 15.04
C THR A 63 -11.40 -5.42 13.69
N ARG A 64 -11.52 -4.20 13.14
CA ARG A 64 -12.10 -3.97 11.80
C ARG A 64 -11.26 -4.61 10.68
N GLN A 65 -9.94 -4.60 10.80
CA GLN A 65 -9.06 -5.24 9.81
C GLN A 65 -9.15 -6.76 9.89
N LEU A 66 -9.29 -7.32 11.10
CA LEU A 66 -9.52 -8.75 11.31
C LEU A 66 -10.89 -9.20 10.78
N ALA A 67 -11.94 -8.41 11.00
CA ALA A 67 -13.26 -8.66 10.45
C ALA A 67 -13.27 -8.61 8.91
N ALA A 68 -12.54 -7.66 8.31
CA ALA A 68 -12.37 -7.59 6.86
C ALA A 68 -11.66 -8.83 6.29
N ALA A 69 -10.61 -9.32 6.96
CA ALA A 69 -9.94 -10.57 6.55
C ALA A 69 -10.88 -11.79 6.61
N GLY A 70 -11.70 -11.89 7.66
CA GLY A 70 -12.74 -12.92 7.77
C GLY A 70 -13.79 -12.83 6.66
N GLY A 71 -14.25 -11.62 6.33
CA GLY A 71 -15.19 -11.37 5.23
C GLY A 71 -14.65 -11.80 3.86
N VAL A 72 -13.40 -11.48 3.55
CA VAL A 72 -12.75 -11.88 2.28
C VAL A 72 -12.65 -13.40 2.15
N LEU A 73 -12.31 -14.11 3.24
CA LEU A 73 -12.26 -15.57 3.25
C LEU A 73 -13.64 -16.19 3.03
N TRP A 74 -14.69 -15.62 3.64
CA TRP A 74 -16.07 -16.07 3.45
C TRP A 74 -16.59 -15.85 2.03
N ASP A 75 -16.31 -14.68 1.43
CA ASP A 75 -16.70 -14.38 0.05
C ASP A 75 -16.03 -15.34 -0.94
N GLN A 76 -14.75 -15.67 -0.72
CA GLN A 76 -14.05 -16.65 -1.54
C GLN A 76 -14.66 -18.06 -1.41
N ALA A 77 -15.09 -18.46 -0.21
CA ALA A 77 -15.75 -19.76 0.00
C ALA A 77 -17.13 -19.83 -0.70
N ILE A 78 -17.91 -18.75 -0.62
CA ILE A 78 -19.23 -18.64 -1.27
C ILE A 78 -19.08 -18.61 -2.80
N ASN A 79 -18.10 -17.87 -3.33
CA ASN A 79 -17.89 -17.80 -4.77
C ASN A 79 -17.41 -19.12 -5.37
N ARG A 80 -16.56 -19.88 -4.66
CA ARG A 80 -16.16 -21.24 -5.09
C ARG A 80 -17.35 -22.20 -5.18
N THR A 81 -18.24 -22.17 -4.19
CA THR A 81 -19.45 -23.01 -4.19
C THR A 81 -20.43 -22.61 -5.30
N ARG A 82 -20.63 -21.30 -5.53
CA ARG A 82 -21.45 -20.79 -6.64
C ARG A 82 -20.87 -21.15 -8.02
N ALA A 83 -19.56 -21.04 -8.20
CA ALA A 83 -18.88 -21.42 -9.44
C ALA A 83 -19.00 -22.93 -9.73
N ARG A 84 -18.91 -23.76 -8.70
CA ARG A 84 -19.09 -25.22 -8.81
C ARG A 84 -20.52 -25.59 -9.21
N ARG A 85 -21.53 -24.89 -8.67
CA ARG A 85 -22.95 -25.10 -9.01
C ARG A 85 -23.26 -24.69 -10.45
N ARG A 86 -22.66 -23.60 -10.95
CA ARG A 86 -22.77 -23.19 -12.37
C ARG A 86 -22.19 -24.23 -13.34
N ARG A 87 -21.06 -24.86 -13.01
CA ARG A 87 -20.47 -25.93 -13.84
C ARG A 87 -21.29 -27.23 -13.87
N LEU A 88 -22.04 -27.51 -12.81
CA LEU A 88 -22.95 -28.66 -12.75
C LEU A 88 -24.26 -28.39 -13.52
N GLY A 89 -24.74 -27.14 -13.53
CA GLY A 89 -25.92 -26.73 -14.31
C GLY A 89 -25.69 -26.61 -15.82
N SER A 90 -24.44 -26.57 -16.30
CA SER A 90 -24.10 -26.52 -17.73
C SER A 90 -23.95 -27.91 -18.38
N ARG A 91 -24.22 -29.01 -17.65
CA ARG A 91 -24.29 -30.37 -18.18
C ARG A 91 -25.75 -30.86 -18.17
N SER A 92 -26.58 -30.32 -19.07
CA SER A 92 -27.82 -31.00 -19.48
C SER A 92 -27.53 -31.82 -20.73
N PRO A 93 -27.94 -33.10 -20.80
CA PRO A 93 -27.71 -33.92 -21.99
C PRO A 93 -28.64 -33.44 -23.11
N ALA A 94 -28.07 -33.28 -24.30
CA ALA A 94 -28.82 -33.02 -25.53
C ALA A 94 -29.91 -34.10 -25.69
N ARG A 95 -31.16 -33.66 -25.76
CA ARG A 95 -32.30 -34.52 -26.08
C ARG A 95 -32.21 -34.84 -27.57
N THR A 96 -31.73 -36.03 -27.91
CA THR A 96 -31.80 -36.60 -29.25
C THR A 96 -33.25 -36.82 -29.66
N ARG A 97 -33.47 -36.67 -30.97
CA ARG A 97 -34.71 -36.79 -31.75
C ARG A 97 -35.60 -37.96 -31.38
#